data_AF-A0AAN6TME6-F1
#
_entry.id   AF-A0AAN6TME6-F1
#
_cell.length_a   1.000
_cell.length_b   1.000
_cell.length_c   1.000
_cell.angle_alpha   90.00
_cell.angle_beta   90.00
_cell.angle_gamma   90.00
#
_symmetry.space_group_name_H-M   'P 1'
#
loop_
_entity.id
_entity.type
_entity.pdbx_description
1 polymer ?
#
loop_
_entity_poly.entity_id
_entity_poly.type
_entity_poly.pdbx_seq_one_letter_code
_entity_poly.pdbx_strand_id
1 'polypeptide(L)'
;MKLASSFGLIALCFTMVLCQEFPECTKELLRTDDCADVINPAACYNQFRWNTRTLQCIDGANDSERRRKACKCCSCVGTVMCNWVRQNRYCN
;
A
#
# COMPACT_ATOMS: atom_id res chain seq x y z
N MET A 1 9.35 55.79 -21.81
CA MET A 1 10.62 55.04 -21.79
C MET A 1 10.32 53.60 -21.40
N LYS A 2 10.95 52.66 -22.13
CA LYS A 2 10.91 51.19 -21.99
C LYS A 2 11.51 50.72 -20.65
N LEU A 3 11.06 49.55 -20.17
CA LEU A 3 11.82 48.43 -19.54
C LEU A 3 10.80 47.62 -18.70
N ALA A 4 10.11 46.62 -19.25
CA ALA A 4 10.60 45.24 -19.37
C ALA A 4 11.28 44.74 -18.08
N SER A 5 10.59 43.91 -17.31
CA SER A 5 11.25 43.01 -16.34
C SER A 5 10.36 41.79 -16.07
N SER A 6 10.56 40.82 -16.95
CA SER A 6 10.14 39.43 -16.85
C SER A 6 11.01 38.74 -15.78
N PHE A 7 10.62 38.80 -14.50
CA PHE A 7 11.25 38.05 -13.41
C PHE A 7 10.16 37.65 -12.40
N GLY A 8 9.93 36.41 -12.01
CA GLY A 8 10.47 35.14 -12.45
C GLY A 8 9.43 34.09 -12.04
N LEU A 9 8.79 33.47 -13.02
CA LEU A 9 7.89 32.32 -12.83
C LEU A 9 8.73 31.03 -12.78
N ILE A 10 9.67 30.95 -11.82
CA ILE A 10 10.55 29.78 -11.67
C ILE A 10 10.63 29.43 -10.19
N ALA A 11 9.58 28.84 -9.62
CA ALA A 11 9.67 28.31 -8.24
C ALA A 11 8.63 27.23 -7.89
N LEU A 12 8.06 26.49 -8.83
CA LEU A 12 7.04 25.47 -8.50
C LEU A 12 7.21 24.17 -9.29
N CYS A 13 8.39 23.55 -9.19
CA CYS A 13 8.60 22.16 -9.66
C CYS A 13 9.48 21.35 -8.70
N PHE A 14 9.10 21.29 -7.43
CA PHE A 14 9.62 20.27 -6.50
C PHE A 14 8.46 19.47 -5.90
N THR A 15 7.71 18.78 -6.75
CA THR A 15 6.96 17.61 -6.28
C THR A 15 7.96 16.48 -6.14
N MET A 16 8.54 16.36 -4.95
CA MET A 16 9.27 15.16 -4.56
C MET A 16 8.32 13.98 -4.73
N VAL A 17 8.54 13.18 -5.76
CA VAL A 17 8.07 11.80 -5.81
C VAL A 17 8.80 11.10 -4.68
N LEU A 18 8.18 11.07 -3.50
CA LEU A 18 8.51 10.07 -2.49
C LEU A 18 8.12 8.74 -3.11
N CYS A 19 9.06 8.12 -3.80
CA CYS A 19 9.01 6.69 -4.07
C CYS A 19 8.97 6.06 -2.68
N GLN A 20 7.76 5.79 -2.17
CA GLN A 20 7.61 5.00 -0.97
C GLN A 20 8.17 3.63 -1.35
N GLU A 21 9.36 3.31 -0.86
CA GLU A 21 9.99 1.99 -0.99
C GLU A 21 9.05 0.99 -0.30
N PHE A 22 8.05 0.51 -1.02
CA PHE A 22 7.34 -0.69 -0.63
C PHE A 22 8.37 -1.81 -0.77
N PRO A 23 8.57 -2.66 0.24
CA PRO A 23 9.43 -3.82 0.06
C PRO A 23 8.88 -4.58 -1.15
N GLU A 24 9.65 -4.62 -2.24
CA GLU A 24 9.31 -5.36 -3.46
C GLU A 24 8.88 -6.77 -3.04
N CYS A 25 7.72 -7.23 -3.54
CA CYS A 25 7.29 -8.58 -3.23
C CYS A 25 8.27 -9.56 -3.87
N THR A 26 9.17 -10.10 -3.06
CA THR A 26 10.14 -11.06 -3.54
C THR A 26 9.44 -12.38 -3.83
N LYS A 27 10.00 -13.14 -4.79
CA LYS A 27 9.51 -14.49 -5.09
C LYS A 27 9.53 -15.40 -3.85
N GLU A 28 10.43 -15.15 -2.91
CA GLU A 28 10.50 -15.87 -1.64
C GLU A 28 9.32 -15.50 -0.73
N LEU A 29 9.06 -14.19 -0.56
CA LEU A 29 7.95 -13.71 0.25
C LEU A 29 6.59 -14.20 -0.26
N LEU A 30 6.41 -14.18 -1.59
CA LEU A 30 5.19 -14.66 -2.26
C LEU A 30 4.90 -16.15 -1.99
N ARG A 31 5.93 -16.96 -1.71
CA ARG A 31 5.79 -18.40 -1.46
C ARG A 31 5.54 -18.75 0.00
N THR A 32 5.52 -17.77 0.89
CA THR A 32 5.17 -18.00 2.29
C THR A 32 3.65 -18.16 2.44
N ASP A 33 3.21 -19.08 3.29
CA ASP A 33 1.77 -19.30 3.58
C ASP A 33 1.08 -18.00 4.02
N ASP A 34 1.80 -17.16 4.79
CA ASP A 34 1.35 -15.82 5.18
C ASP A 34 0.87 -14.97 3.99
N CYS A 35 1.61 -14.98 2.89
CA CYS A 35 1.29 -14.17 1.71
C CYS A 35 0.34 -14.87 0.76
N ALA A 36 0.35 -16.21 0.72
CA ALA A 36 -0.63 -16.99 -0.04
C ALA A 36 -2.07 -16.69 0.42
N ASP A 37 -2.28 -16.57 1.73
CA ASP A 37 -3.59 -16.20 2.32
C ASP A 37 -4.00 -14.78 1.92
N VAL A 38 -3.05 -13.86 1.85
CA VAL A 38 -3.28 -12.44 1.56
C VAL A 38 -3.52 -12.17 0.08
N ILE A 39 -2.86 -12.91 -0.83
CA ILE A 39 -3.02 -12.76 -2.29
C ILE A 39 -4.20 -13.57 -2.84
N ASN A 40 -4.94 -14.26 -1.98
CA ASN A 40 -6.00 -15.17 -2.38
C ASN A 40 -7.02 -14.44 -3.28
N PRO A 41 -7.18 -14.85 -4.55
CA PRO A 41 -8.08 -14.18 -5.49
C PRO A 41 -9.56 -14.29 -5.08
N ALA A 42 -9.91 -15.31 -4.29
CA ALA A 42 -11.25 -15.48 -3.74
C ALA A 42 -11.50 -14.68 -2.45
N ALA A 43 -10.48 -13.99 -1.92
CA ALA A 43 -10.64 -13.18 -0.73
C ALA A 43 -11.65 -12.05 -0.95
N CYS A 44 -12.42 -11.76 0.09
CA CYS A 44 -13.55 -10.83 0.00
C CYS A 44 -13.14 -9.39 -0.38
N TYR A 45 -11.87 -9.01 -0.17
CA TYR A 45 -11.40 -7.67 -0.52
C TYR A 45 -11.47 -7.41 -2.04
N ASN A 46 -11.34 -8.46 -2.86
CA ASN A 46 -11.50 -8.39 -4.32
C ASN A 46 -12.97 -8.13 -4.72
N GLN A 47 -13.91 -8.52 -3.86
CA GLN A 47 -15.36 -8.39 -4.12
C GLN A 47 -15.93 -7.09 -3.55
N PHE A 48 -15.52 -6.68 -2.35
CA PHE A 48 -16.17 -5.59 -1.58
C PHE A 48 -15.37 -4.28 -1.51
N ARG A 49 -14.22 -4.20 -2.21
CA ARG A 49 -13.39 -2.98 -2.36
C ARG A 49 -12.97 -2.30 -1.04
N TRP A 50 -12.10 -2.96 -0.28
CA TRP A 50 -11.28 -2.37 0.81
C TRP A 50 -12.04 -1.61 1.94
N ASN A 51 -12.83 -2.32 2.76
CA ASN A 51 -13.46 -1.79 3.98
C ASN A 51 -12.97 -2.48 5.28
N THR A 52 -13.58 -2.21 6.44
CA THR A 52 -13.20 -2.81 7.73
C THR A 52 -13.30 -4.35 7.77
N ARG A 53 -14.13 -4.97 6.93
CA ARG A 53 -14.23 -6.44 6.81
C ARG A 53 -13.09 -7.05 6.00
N THR A 54 -12.37 -6.26 5.21
CA THR A 54 -11.21 -6.71 4.40
C THR A 54 -10.20 -7.46 5.24
N LEU A 55 -9.92 -6.97 6.46
CA LEU A 55 -8.98 -7.63 7.37
C LEU A 55 -9.48 -9.02 7.78
N GLN A 56 -10.79 -9.18 7.98
CA GLN A 56 -11.42 -10.44 8.40
C GLN A 56 -11.38 -11.52 7.31
N CYS A 57 -11.04 -11.13 6.08
CA CYS A 57 -10.95 -12.03 4.94
C CYS A 57 -9.54 -12.57 4.71
N ILE A 58 -8.62 -12.22 5.60
CA ILE A 58 -7.30 -12.82 5.71
C ILE A 58 -7.40 -13.87 6.82
N ASP A 59 -6.88 -15.06 6.55
CA ASP A 59 -6.87 -16.13 7.54
C ASP A 59 -5.94 -15.78 8.72
N GLY A 60 -6.42 -16.04 9.93
CA GLY A 60 -5.70 -15.77 11.17
C GLY A 60 -6.59 -15.94 12.38
N ALA A 61 -6.02 -16.34 13.50
CA ALA A 61 -6.73 -16.62 14.75
C ALA A 61 -7.32 -15.35 15.38
N ASN A 62 -6.74 -14.18 15.09
CA ASN A 62 -7.17 -12.90 15.60
C ASN A 62 -6.74 -11.74 14.69
N ASP A 63 -7.24 -10.55 14.97
CA ASP A 63 -6.94 -9.36 14.18
C ASP A 63 -5.46 -8.96 14.20
N SER A 64 -4.71 -9.29 15.26
CA SER A 64 -3.27 -9.01 15.31
C SER A 64 -2.52 -9.82 14.25
N GLU A 65 -2.83 -11.11 14.14
CA GLU A 65 -2.23 -12.00 13.14
C GLU A 65 -2.60 -11.58 11.72
N ARG A 66 -3.88 -11.25 11.47
CA ARG A 66 -4.36 -10.77 10.17
C ARG A 66 -3.66 -9.49 9.74
N ARG A 67 -3.49 -8.53 10.67
CA ARG A 67 -2.76 -7.28 10.41
C ARG A 67 -1.31 -7.57 10.07
N ARG A 68 -0.64 -8.42 10.85
CA ARG A 68 0.76 -8.83 10.58
C ARG A 68 0.91 -9.39 9.17
N LYS A 69 0.06 -10.34 8.76
CA LYS A 69 0.07 -10.91 7.40
C LYS A 69 -0.18 -9.83 6.33
N ALA A 70 -1.21 -9.01 6.52
CA ALA A 70 -1.54 -7.92 5.60
C ALA A 70 -0.36 -6.95 5.42
N CYS A 71 0.30 -6.55 6.50
CA CYS A 71 1.45 -5.66 6.47
C CYS A 71 2.64 -6.27 5.74
N LYS A 72 2.95 -7.53 6.07
CA LYS A 72 4.07 -8.26 5.49
C LYS A 72 3.91 -8.44 3.98
N CYS A 73 2.68 -8.66 3.51
CA CYS A 73 2.41 -9.12 2.15
C CYS A 73 1.70 -8.08 1.27
N CYS A 74 1.44 -6.86 1.77
CA CYS A 74 0.67 -5.86 1.04
C CYS A 74 1.29 -5.54 -0.33
N SER A 75 2.62 -5.57 -0.44
CA SER A 75 3.34 -5.25 -1.68
C SER A 75 3.17 -6.32 -2.75
N CYS A 76 2.83 -7.56 -2.35
CA CYS A 76 2.51 -8.66 -3.25
C CYS A 76 1.15 -8.51 -3.92
N VAL A 77 0.21 -7.84 -3.24
CA VAL A 77 -1.11 -7.52 -3.81
C VAL A 77 -1.05 -6.21 -4.61
N GLY A 78 -0.30 -5.24 -4.10
CA GLY A 78 -0.01 -3.98 -4.78
C GLY A 78 -0.21 -2.75 -3.90
N THR A 79 0.16 -1.59 -4.44
CA THR A 79 0.17 -0.30 -3.74
C THR A 79 -1.16 0.05 -3.07
N VAL A 80 -2.29 -0.35 -3.67
CA VAL A 80 -3.63 -0.12 -3.11
C VAL A 80 -3.79 -0.78 -1.73
N MET A 81 -3.37 -2.04 -1.58
CA MET A 81 -3.44 -2.72 -0.29
C MET A 81 -2.46 -2.12 0.71
N CYS A 82 -1.23 -1.79 0.30
CA CYS A 82 -0.28 -1.17 1.21
C CYS A 82 -0.74 0.21 1.71
N ASN A 83 -1.39 1.00 0.85
CA ASN A 83 -1.98 2.27 1.26
C ASN A 83 -3.12 2.03 2.25
N TRP A 84 -3.99 1.06 1.99
CA TRP A 84 -5.09 0.72 2.88
C TRP A 84 -4.62 0.29 4.27
N VAL A 85 -3.64 -0.62 4.38
CA VAL A 85 -3.14 -1.08 5.69
C VAL A 85 -2.45 0.04 6.49
N ARG A 86 -1.78 0.99 5.82
CA ARG A 86 -1.16 2.17 6.46
C ARG A 86 -2.19 3.21 6.89
N GLN A 87 -3.17 3.53 6.05
CA GLN A 87 -4.25 4.48 6.37
C GLN A 87 -5.03 4.03 7.61
N ASN A 88 -5.22 2.72 7.78
CA ASN A 88 -5.90 2.14 8.93
C ASN A 88 -4.96 1.89 10.13
N ARG A 89 -3.69 2.30 10.06
CA ARG A 89 -2.67 2.13 11.11
C ARG A 89 -2.50 0.67 11.56
N TYR A 90 -2.61 -0.27 10.63
CA TYR A 90 -2.32 -1.68 10.88
C TYR A 90 -0.82 -1.96 10.81
N CYS A 91 -0.11 -1.20 9.98
CA CYS A 91 1.33 -1.27 9.79
C CYS A 91 1.92 0.09 10.14
N ASN A 92 3.03 0.08 10.86
CA ASN A 92 3.85 1.27 11.13
C ASN A 92 5.01 1.32 10.14
#